data_AF-A0A420IMW5-F1
#
_entry.id   AF-A0A420IMW5-F1
#
_cell.length_a   1.000
_cell.length_b   1.000
_cell.length_c   1.000
_cell.angle_alpha   90.00
_cell.angle_beta   90.00
_cell.angle_gamma   90.00
#
_symmetry.space_group_name_H-M   'P 1'
#
loop_
_entity.id
_entity.type
_entity.pdbx_description
1 polymer ?
#
loop_
_entity_poly.entity_id
_entity_poly.type
_entity_poly.pdbx_seq_one_letter_code
_entity_poly.pdbx_strand_id
1 'polypeptide(L)' 'MIIPVRCFSCGKVTGDLWERYIKLLDEQVSDGSGSDAMDQLGCKRYCCRRMIMTHVDLIEKLLKYNPAERDTKKAAMN' A
#
# COMPACT_ATOMS: atom_id res chain seq x y z
N MET A 1 2.53 -1.74 -6.44
CA MET A 1 2.11 -0.41 -6.95
C MET A 1 1.31 0.24 -5.84
N ILE A 2 0.87 1.49 -5.99
CA ILE A 2 0.08 2.18 -4.97
C ILE A 2 -1.23 1.43 -4.67
N ILE A 3 -1.74 1.57 -3.44
CA ILE A 3 -2.99 0.94 -2.99
C ILE A 3 -4.19 1.31 -3.88
N PRO A 4 -5.13 0.39 -4.14
CA PRO A 4 -6.34 0.71 -4.88
C PRO A 4 -7.15 1.82 -4.21
N VAL A 5 -7.60 2.81 -4.99
CA VAL A 5 -8.43 3.93 -4.50
C VAL A 5 -9.75 3.42 -3.90
N ARG A 6 -10.34 2.38 -4.51
CA ARG A 6 -11.56 1.71 -4.04
C ARG A 6 -11.38 0.20 -4.02
N CYS A 7 -12.13 -0.46 -3.14
CA CYS A 7 -12.19 -1.92 -3.12
C CYS A 7 -12.85 -2.47 -4.39
N PHE A 8 -12.20 -3.46 -5.00
CA PHE A 8 -12.66 -4.11 -6.24
C PHE A 8 -14.02 -4.81 -6.15
N SER A 9 -14.51 -5.13 -4.95
CA SER A 9 -15.79 -5.80 -4.77
C SER A 9 -16.88 -4.86 -4.24
N CYS A 10 -16.59 -4.12 -3.17
CA CYS A 10 -17.58 -3.32 -2.45
C CYS A 10 -17.64 -1.85 -2.91
N GLY A 11 -16.66 -1.37 -3.68
CA GLY A 11 -16.56 0.04 -4.09
C GLY A 11 -16.26 1.04 -2.96
N LYS A 12 -16.13 0.57 -1.71
CA LYS A 12 -15.70 1.39 -0.55
C LYS A 12 -14.35 2.03 -0.87
N VAL A 13 -14.19 3.30 -0.51
CA VAL A 13 -12.92 4.01 -0.60
C VAL A 13 -11.91 3.36 0.36
N THR A 14 -10.74 3.03 -0.18
CA THR A 14 -9.64 2.35 0.54
C THR A 14 -8.31 3.10 0.42
N GLY A 15 -8.18 4.01 -0.54
CA GLY A 15 -6.92 4.71 -0.82
C GLY A 15 -6.42 5.61 0.31
N ASP A 16 -7.33 6.18 1.10
CA ASP A 16 -7.01 7.05 2.25
C ASP A 16 -6.62 6.28 3.53
N LEU A 17 -6.82 4.95 3.54
CA LEU A 17 -6.68 4.14 4.74
C LEU A 17 -5.29 3.53 4.92
N TRP A 18 -4.46 3.49 3.87
CA TRP A 18 -3.17 2.79 3.87
C TRP A 18 -2.16 3.37 4.87
N GLU A 19 -1.91 4.67 4.81
CA GLU A 19 -0.94 5.32 5.70
C GLU A 19 -1.37 5.22 7.16
N ARG A 20 -2.68 5.34 7.44
CA ARG A 20 -3.23 5.14 8.78
C ARG A 20 -3.05 3.70 9.25
N TYR A 21 -3.22 2.71 8.37
CA TYR A 21 -3.01 1.31 8.69
C TYR A 21 -1.56 1.03 9.09
N ILE A 22 -0.59 1.50 8.30
CA ILE A 22 0.83 1.35 8.62
C ILE A 22 1.18 2.03 9.95
N LYS A 23 0.69 3.26 10.16
CA LYS A 23 0.90 3.97 11.43
C LYS A 23 0.33 3.20 12.63
N LEU A 24 -0.88 2.63 12.50
CA LEU A 24 -1.48 1.81 13.55
C LEU A 24 -0.66 0.54 13.83
N LEU A 25 -0.09 -0.09 12.79
CA LEU A 25 0.79 -1.26 12.98
C LEU A 25 2.11 -0.87 13.67
N ASP A 26 2.71 0.27 13.29
CA ASP A 26 3.95 0.78 13.88
C ASP A 26 3.76 1.28 15.33
N GLU A 27 2.54 1.63 15.72
CA GLU A 27 2.19 2.01 17.10
C GLU A 27 1.85 0.79 17.98
N GLN A 28 1.41 -0.33 17.40
CA GLN A 28 0.88 -1.52 18.09
C GLN A 28 1.90 -2.69 18.18
N VAL A 29 3.19 -2.37 18.22
CA VAL A 29 4.37 -3.23 17.94
C VAL A 29 4.52 -4.54 18.73
N SER A 30 3.66 -4.89 19.70
CA SER A 30 3.83 -6.14 20.48
C SER A 30 2.62 -7.07 20.61
N ASP A 31 1.37 -6.62 20.52
CA ASP A 31 0.20 -7.49 20.81
C ASP A 31 -1.07 -7.21 19.99
N GLY A 32 -1.06 -6.18 19.12
CA GLY A 32 -2.24 -5.79 18.34
C GLY A 32 -2.42 -6.65 17.10
N SER A 33 -3.37 -7.58 17.14
CA SER A 33 -3.73 -8.41 15.99
C SER A 33 -4.04 -7.51 14.78
N GLY A 34 -3.52 -7.79 13.58
CA GLY A 34 -3.82 -6.99 12.38
C GLY A 34 -5.32 -6.83 12.08
N SER A 35 -6.16 -7.67 12.71
CA SER A 35 -7.61 -7.50 12.73
C SER A 35 -8.05 -6.21 13.44
N ASP A 36 -7.50 -5.91 14.62
CA ASP A 36 -7.90 -4.75 15.44
C ASP A 36 -7.59 -3.43 14.71
N ALA A 37 -6.45 -3.35 14.03
CA ALA A 37 -6.11 -2.19 13.20
C ALA A 37 -7.11 -2.01 12.04
N MET A 38 -7.53 -3.10 11.40
CA MET A 38 -8.55 -3.05 10.34
C MET A 38 -9.94 -2.69 10.86
N ASP A 39 -10.27 -3.09 12.09
CA ASP A 39 -11.51 -2.72 12.76
C ASP A 39 -11.55 -1.22 13.09
N GLN A 40 -10.45 -0.66 13.59
CA GLN A 40 -10.30 0.78 13.84
C GLN A 40 -10.41 1.62 12.56
N LEU A 41 -9.96 1.10 11.41
CA LEU A 41 -10.12 1.74 10.09
C LEU A 41 -11.55 1.63 9.52
N GLY A 42 -12.46 0.98 10.24
CA GLY A 42 -13.85 0.78 9.81
C GLY A 42 -13.98 -0.18 8.62
N CYS A 43 -12.99 -1.03 8.37
CA CYS A 43 -13.02 -2.04 7.31
C CYS A 43 -13.80 -3.29 7.77
N LYS A 44 -15.13 -3.18 7.88
CA LYS A 44 -15.97 -4.27 8.40
C LYS A 44 -16.05 -5.50 7.49
N ARG A 45 -16.20 -5.29 6.16
CA ARG A 45 -16.38 -6.39 5.19
C ARG A 45 -15.04 -7.01 4.79
N TYR A 46 -14.98 -8.33 4.71
CA TYR A 46 -13.77 -9.09 4.31
C TYR A 46 -13.20 -8.62 2.96
N CYS A 47 -14.06 -8.25 2.01
CA CYS A 47 -13.65 -7.81 0.68
C CYS A 47 -12.89 -6.48 0.69
N CYS A 48 -13.22 -5.58 1.62
CA CYS A 48 -12.53 -4.31 1.77
C CYS A 48 -11.26 -4.50 2.66
N ARG A 49 -11.27 -5.46 3.63
CA ARG A 49 -10.08 -5.85 4.43
C ARG A 49 -8.94 -6.41 3.58
N ARG A 50 -9.24 -7.34 2.67
CA ARG A 50 -8.21 -7.95 1.80
C ARG A 50 -7.45 -6.91 0.98
N MET A 51 -8.08 -5.79 0.62
CA MET A 51 -7.43 -4.73 -0.17
C MET A 51 -6.30 -4.04 0.58
N ILE A 52 -6.36 -3.98 1.90
CA ILE A 52 -5.34 -3.37 2.75
C ILE A 52 -4.38 -4.46 3.25
N MET A 53 -4.92 -5.56 3.79
CA MET A 53 -4.12 -6.62 4.43
C MET A 53 -3.12 -7.30 3.48
N THR A 54 -3.49 -7.50 2.21
CA THR A 54 -2.61 -8.16 1.22
C THR A 54 -1.95 -7.18 0.27
N HIS A 55 -2.03 -5.87 0.53
CA HIS A 55 -1.40 -4.88 -0.32
C HIS A 55 0.13 -4.91 -0.16
N VAL A 56 0.85 -4.88 -1.29
CA VAL A 56 2.30 -4.77 -1.31
C VAL A 56 2.68 -3.51 -2.08
N ASP A 57 3.21 -2.53 -1.36
CA ASP A 57 3.58 -1.26 -1.96
C ASP A 57 4.93 -1.32 -2.69
N LEU A 58 4.87 -1.71 -3.96
CA LEU A 58 6.05 -1.74 -4.83
C LEU A 58 6.53 -0.34 -5.27
N ILE A 59 5.77 0.75 -5.04
CA ILE A 59 6.16 2.07 -5.56
C ILE A 59 7.49 2.54 -4.96
N GLU A 60 7.72 2.28 -3.67
CA GLU A 60 8.94 2.66 -2.97
C GLU A 60 10.20 2.04 -3.59
N LYS A 61 10.06 0.84 -4.17
CA LYS A 61 11.16 0.16 -4.86
C LYS A 61 11.35 0.72 -6.27
N LEU A 62 10.26 1.03 -6.97
CA LEU A 62 10.31 1.55 -8.34
C LEU A 62 10.82 2.99 -8.42
N LEU A 63 10.52 3.83 -7.42
CA LEU A 63 11.01 5.21 -7.34
C LEU A 63 12.54 5.32 -7.29
N LYS A 64 13.24 4.24 -6.96
CA LYS A 64 14.71 4.17 -6.97
C LYS A 64 15.31 4.16 -8.38
N TYR A 65 14.50 3.95 -9.42
CA TYR A 65 14.95 3.89 -10.81
C TYR A 65 14.57 5.16 -11.56
N ASN A 66 15.58 5.89 -12.06
CA ASN A 66 15.38 7.07 -12.90
C ASN A 66 15.47 6.71 -14.39
N PRO A 67 14.41 6.93 -15.20
CA PRO A 67 14.45 6.69 -16.64
C PRO A 67 15.54 7.49 -17.36
N ALA A 68 15.80 8.73 -16.95
CA ALA A 68 16.78 9.60 -17.61
C ALA A 68 18.20 9.03 -17.52
N GLU A 69 18.57 8.42 -16.38
CA GLU A 69 19.88 7.78 -16.21
C GLU A 69 20.05 6.52 -17.06
N ARG A 70 18.95 5.81 -17.34
CA ARG A 70 18.97 4.67 -18.26
C ARG A 70 19.24 5.14 -19.68
N ASP A 71 18.60 6.23 -20.09
CA ASP A 71 18.71 6.75 -21.44
C ASP A 71 20.09 7.36 -21.70
N THR A 72 20.70 8.03 -20.71
CA THR A 72 22.10 8.48 -20.79
C THR A 72 23.09 7.32 -20.84
N LYS A 73 22.91 6.28 -20.02
CA LYS A 73 23.75 5.06 -20.10
C LYS A 73 23.63 4.37 -21.46
N LYS A 74 22.43 4.33 -22.03
CA LYS A 74 22.19 3.74 -23.36
C LYS A 74 22.81 4.58 -24.47
N ALA A 75 22.75 5.91 -24.36
CA ALA A 75 23.42 6.82 -25.29
C ALA A 75 24.95 6.76 -25.21
N ALA A 76 25.52 6.54 -24.01
CA ALA A 76 26.96 6.35 -23.83
C ALA A 76 27.50 4.99 -24.30
N MET A 77 26.60 4.04 -24.62
CA MET A 77 26.95 2.68 -25.03
C MET A 77 26.82 2.44 -26.55
N ASN A 78 26.28 3.42 -27.28
CA ASN A 78 26.24 3.46 -28.76
C ASN A 78 27.25 4.47 -29.29
#